data_AF-A0A970FJX2-F1
#
_entry.id   AF-A0A970FJX2-F1
#
_cell.length_a   1.000
_cell.length_b   1.000
_cell.length_c   1.000
_cell.angle_alpha   90.00
_cell.angle_beta   90.00
_cell.angle_gamma   90.00
#
_symmetry.space_group_name_H-M   'P 1'
#
loop_
_entity.id
_entity.type
_entity.pdbx_description
1 polymer ?
#
loop_
_entity_poly.entity_id
_entity_poly.type
_entity_poly.pdbx_seq_one_letter_code
_entity_poly.pdbx_strand_id
1 'polypeptide(L)' 'MDKKEKIKKLIDRMSGLIKESEDIMEQIPEYLRPNQEYALNLCKKQLAALELEYTKL' A
#
# COMPACT_ATOMS: atom_id res chain seq x y z
N MET A 1 21.36 -6.25 7.63
CA MET A 1 20.37 -5.17 7.46
C MET A 1 19.68 -4.92 8.79
N ASP A 2 19.70 -3.67 9.20
CA ASP A 2 19.01 -3.17 10.39
C ASP A 2 17.48 -3.36 10.29
N LYS A 3 16.79 -3.53 11.42
CA LYS A 3 15.33 -3.74 11.46
C LYS A 3 14.61 -2.55 10.83
N LYS A 4 15.07 -1.33 11.13
CA LYS A 4 14.52 -0.08 10.58
C LYS A 4 14.68 -0.03 9.06
N GLU A 5 15.84 -0.42 8.54
CA GLU A 5 16.09 -0.47 7.09
C GLU A 5 15.20 -1.51 6.38
N LYS A 6 14.95 -2.67 6.99
CA LYS A 6 14.02 -3.68 6.44
C LYS A 6 12.60 -3.14 6.32
N ILE A 7 12.11 -2.48 7.37
CA ILE A 7 10.75 -1.91 7.39
C ILE A 7 10.63 -0.78 6.37
N LYS A 8 11.64 0.09 6.26
CA LYS A 8 11.66 1.14 5.23
C LYS A 8 11.53 0.57 3.82
N LYS A 9 12.32 -0.46 3.47
CA LYS A 9 12.23 -1.09 2.13
C LYS A 9 10.86 -1.71 1.87
N LEU A 10 10.19 -2.23 2.88
CA LEU A 10 8.83 -2.76 2.75
C LEU A 10 7.80 -1.64 2.53
N ILE A 11 7.91 -0.53 3.27
CA ILE A 11 7.08 0.67 3.08
C ILE A 11 7.25 1.20 1.66
N ASP A 12 8.50 1.40 1.22
CA ASP A 12 8.81 1.93 -0.11
C ASP A 12 8.21 1.03 -1.20
N ARG A 13 8.41 -0.28 -1.10
CA ARG A 13 7.85 -1.26 -2.04
C ARG A 13 6.31 -1.25 -2.05
N MET A 14 5.69 -1.24 -0.87
CA MET A 14 4.24 -1.31 -0.74
C MET A 14 3.56 -0.03 -1.21
N SER A 15 4.17 1.13 -0.96
CA SER A 15 3.68 2.42 -1.49
C SER A 15 3.71 2.45 -3.02
N GLY A 16 4.77 1.92 -3.65
CA GLY A 16 4.86 1.80 -5.10
C GLY A 16 3.75 0.93 -5.69
N LEU A 17 3.53 -0.26 -5.10
CA LEU A 17 2.48 -1.18 -5.55
C LEU A 17 1.06 -0.59 -5.40
N ILE A 18 0.81 0.15 -4.31
CA ILE A 18 -0.46 0.86 -4.10
C ILE A 18 -0.66 1.89 -5.19
N LYS A 19 0.36 2.70 -5.49
CA LYS A 19 0.28 3.72 -6.54
C LYS A 19 0.03 3.10 -7.92
N GLU A 20 0.78 2.06 -8.28
CA GLU A 20 0.55 1.33 -9.54
C GLU A 20 -0.87 0.76 -9.62
N SER A 21 -1.41 0.27 -8.50
CA SER A 21 -2.79 -0.23 -8.43
C SER A 21 -3.82 0.89 -8.62
N GLU A 22 -3.58 2.08 -8.04
CA GLU A 22 -4.40 3.28 -8.24
C GLU A 22 -4.43 3.69 -9.71
N ASP A 23 -3.25 3.78 -10.34
CA ASP A 23 -3.10 4.16 -11.75
C ASP A 23 -3.83 3.16 -12.70
N ILE A 24 -3.80 1.86 -12.37
CA ILE A 24 -4.54 0.83 -13.13
C ILE A 24 -6.05 0.93 -12.90
N MET A 25 -6.50 1.22 -11.67
CA MET A 25 -7.92 1.33 -11.36
C MET A 25 -8.62 2.44 -12.15
N GLU A 26 -7.92 3.53 -12.48
CA GLU A 26 -8.47 4.60 -13.32
C GLU A 26 -8.97 4.09 -14.67
N GLN A 27 -8.39 3.01 -15.19
CA GLN A 27 -8.73 2.39 -16.47
C GLN A 27 -9.88 1.38 -16.38
N ILE A 28 -10.24 0.94 -15.18
CA ILE A 28 -11.32 -0.04 -14.95
C ILE A 28 -12.66 0.70 -14.92
N PRO A 29 -13.75 0.21 -15.53
CA PRO A 29 -15.07 0.82 -15.35
C PRO A 29 -15.55 0.79 -13.89
N GLU A 30 -16.17 1.87 -13.40
CA GLU A 30 -16.53 2.05 -11.98
C GLU A 30 -17.32 0.87 -11.40
N TYR A 31 -18.29 0.32 -12.16
CA TYR A 31 -19.11 -0.81 -11.72
C TYR A 31 -18.32 -2.13 -11.52
N LEU A 32 -17.09 -2.21 -12.03
CA LEU A 32 -16.18 -3.35 -11.85
C LEU A 32 -15.13 -3.14 -10.76
N ARG A 33 -15.00 -1.92 -10.19
CA ARG A 33 -14.00 -1.55 -9.18
C ARG A 33 -14.28 -1.95 -7.72
N PRO A 34 -15.51 -2.26 -7.24
CA PRO A 34 -15.76 -2.35 -5.79
C PRO A 34 -14.85 -3.30 -5.02
N ASN A 35 -14.51 -4.46 -5.60
CA ASN A 35 -13.64 -5.44 -4.95
C ASN A 35 -12.18 -4.98 -4.94
N GLN A 36 -11.72 -4.32 -5.99
CA GLN A 36 -10.37 -3.77 -6.12
C GLN A 36 -10.18 -2.60 -5.15
N GLU A 37 -11.17 -1.72 -5.05
CA GLU A 37 -11.17 -0.61 -4.09
C GLU A 37 -11.14 -1.12 -2.64
N TYR A 38 -11.92 -2.16 -2.34
CA TYR A 38 -11.89 -2.82 -1.04
C TYR A 38 -10.49 -3.37 -0.73
N ALA A 39 -9.89 -4.11 -1.67
CA ALA A 39 -8.55 -4.67 -1.51
C ALA A 39 -7.49 -3.56 -1.36
N LEU A 40 -7.56 -2.49 -2.17
CA LEU A 40 -6.64 -1.36 -2.10
C LEU A 40 -6.74 -0.65 -0.74
N ASN A 41 -7.95 -0.49 -0.21
CA ASN A 41 -8.15 0.11 1.12
C ASN A 41 -7.50 -0.74 2.23
N LEU A 42 -7.56 -2.07 2.13
CA LEU A 42 -6.84 -2.96 3.07
C LEU A 42 -5.33 -2.77 2.96
N CYS A 43 -4.79 -2.70 1.74
CA CYS A 43 -3.37 -2.41 1.52
C CYS A 43 -2.97 -1.05 2.11
N LYS A 44 -3.75 0.01 1.91
CA LYS A 44 -3.48 1.33 2.52
C LYS A 44 -3.45 1.27 4.04
N LYS A 45 -4.37 0.54 4.67
CA LYS A 45 -4.38 0.34 6.13
C LYS A 45 -3.15 -0.42 6.63
N GLN A 46 -2.71 -1.45 5.90
CA GLN A 46 -1.50 -2.20 6.21
C GLN A 46 -0.24 -1.33 6.07
N LEU A 47 -0.16 -0.49 5.02
CA LEU A 47 0.94 0.46 4.85
C LEU A 47 1.01 1.44 6.03
N ALA A 48 -0.12 2.03 6.43
CA ALA A 48 -0.19 2.92 7.58
C ALA A 48 0.26 2.25 8.89
N ALA A 49 -0.05 0.96 9.07
CA ALA A 49 0.43 0.19 10.22
C ALA A 49 1.95 0.00 10.21
N LEU A 50 2.54 -0.27 9.03
CA LEU A 50 4.00 -0.36 8.87
C LEU A 50 4.69 0.98 9.10
N GLU A 51 4.14 2.09 8.60
CA GLU A 51 4.65 3.44 8.83
C GLU A 51 4.62 3.82 10.31
N LEU A 52 3.56 3.43 11.02
CA LEU A 52 3.46 3.60 12.46
C LEU A 52 4.52 2.77 13.21
N GLU A 53 4.74 1.51 12.81
CA GLU A 53 5.82 0.69 13.39
C GLU A 53 7.19 1.32 13.12
N TYR A 54 7.44 1.80 11.90
CA TYR A 54 8.68 2.47 11.53
C TYR A 54 8.96 3.72 12.38
N THR A 55 7.92 4.50 12.68
CA THR A 55 8.02 5.72 13.48
C THR A 55 8.35 5.42 14.95
N LYS A 56 7.96 4.24 15.45
CA LYS A 56 8.22 3.79 16.83
C LYS A 56 9.61 3.18 17.03
N LEU A 57 10.34 2.91 15.95
CA LEU A 57 11.71 2.35 15.94
C LEU A 57 12.77 3.44 15.84
#